data_AF-A0A515ENM6-F1
#
_entry.id   AF-A0A515ENM6-F1
#
_cell.length_a   1.000
_cell.length_b   1.000
_cell.length_c   1.000
_cell.angle_alpha   90.00
_cell.angle_beta   90.00
_cell.angle_gamma   90.00
#
_symmetry.space_group_name_H-M   'P 1'
#
loop_
_entity.id
_entity.type
_entity.pdbx_description
1 polymer ?
#
loop_
_entity_poly.entity_id
_entity_poly.type
_entity_poly.pdbx_seq_one_letter_code
_entity_poly.pdbx_strand_id
1 'polypeptide(L)'
;MKIVILIGTGLLALVWTAFIALSAAVADWLASQGGQLPGGLYALGQWPMPPWVALWIDPALAETLRASVVWALDLAAALMPWILPLLAWVAPVLWVIWGLGLVALLVLAGLGVFLLGRLRRRSPRPRYG
;
A
#
# COMPACT_ATOMS: atom_id res chain seq x y z
N MET A 1 25.78 10.05 15.65
CA MET A 1 25.31 8.65 15.52
C MET A 1 23.89 8.45 16.04
N LYS A 2 23.56 8.78 17.31
CA LYS A 2 22.19 8.67 17.83
C LYS A 2 21.14 9.47 17.01
N ILE A 3 21.47 10.70 16.63
CA ILE A 3 20.61 11.55 15.79
C ILE A 3 20.35 10.91 14.42
N VAL A 4 21.35 10.26 13.82
CA VAL A 4 21.20 9.58 12.52
C VAL A 4 20.22 8.41 12.63
N ILE A 5 20.28 7.61 13.70
CA ILE A 5 19.32 6.52 13.96
C ILE A 5 17.91 7.10 14.12
N LEU A 6 17.75 8.16 14.92
CA LEU A 6 16.43 8.77 15.15
C LEU A 6 15.85 9.37 13.88
N ILE A 7 16.65 10.09 13.07
CA ILE A 7 16.21 10.65 11.79
C ILE A 7 15.86 9.52 10.81
N GLY A 8 16.71 8.49 10.69
CA GLY A 8 16.47 7.36 9.80
C GLY A 8 15.19 6.59 10.17
N THR A 9 15.00 6.28 11.45
CA THR A 9 13.76 5.67 11.94
C THR A 9 12.56 6.59 11.73
N GLY A 10 12.71 7.90 11.96
CA GLY A 10 11.63 8.87 11.73
C GLY A 10 11.19 8.92 10.26
N LEU A 11 12.13 8.97 9.32
CA LEU A 11 11.84 8.92 7.89
C LEU A 11 11.16 7.60 7.49
N LEU A 12 11.67 6.47 7.98
CA LEU A 12 11.07 5.17 7.72
C LEU A 12 9.64 5.07 8.31
N ALA A 13 9.42 5.62 9.50
CA ALA A 13 8.10 5.70 10.11
C ALA A 13 7.12 6.58 9.32
N LEU A 14 7.59 7.69 8.72
CA LEU A 14 6.78 8.52 7.83
C LEU A 14 6.39 7.79 6.56
N VAL A 15 7.33 7.10 5.91
CA VAL A 15 7.06 6.30 4.71
C VAL A 15 6.07 5.18 5.03
N TRP A 16 6.28 4.46 6.14
CA TRP A 16 5.36 3.43 6.63
C TRP A 16 3.96 3.98 6.89
N THR A 17 3.87 5.14 7.55
CA THR A 17 2.59 5.79 7.85
C THR A 17 1.88 6.25 6.58
N ALA A 18 2.60 6.88 5.65
CA ALA A 18 2.05 7.32 4.38
C ALA A 18 1.53 6.13 3.55
N PHE A 19 2.28 5.02 3.53
CA PHE A 19 1.87 3.80 2.86
C PHE A 19 0.56 3.25 3.44
N ILE A 20 0.49 3.05 4.76
CA ILE A 20 -0.74 2.54 5.40
C ILE A 20 -1.92 3.51 5.20
N ALA A 21 -1.70 4.81 5.39
CA ALA A 21 -2.75 5.82 5.22
C ALA A 21 -3.28 5.84 3.78
N LEU A 22 -2.41 5.75 2.77
CA LEU A 22 -2.82 5.69 1.38
C LEU A 22 -3.62 4.41 1.09
N SER A 23 -3.15 3.25 1.56
CA SER A 23 -3.88 1.98 1.40
C SER A 23 -5.25 2.01 2.07
N ALA A 24 -5.34 2.56 3.28
CA ALA A 24 -6.61 2.71 4.00
C ALA A 24 -7.56 3.67 3.28
N ALA A 25 -7.06 4.82 2.81
CA ALA A 25 -7.85 5.78 2.04
C ALA A 25 -8.39 5.18 0.73
N VAL A 26 -7.60 4.36 0.03
CA VAL A 26 -8.06 3.64 -1.17
C VAL A 26 -9.15 2.62 -0.80
N ALA A 27 -8.99 1.87 0.29
CA ALA A 27 -9.98 0.90 0.74
C ALA A 27 -11.31 1.57 1.14
N ASP A 28 -11.25 2.67 1.90
CA ASP A 28 -12.42 3.46 2.29
C ASP A 28 -13.10 4.11 1.08
N TRP A 29 -12.31 4.65 0.15
CA TRP A 29 -12.84 5.18 -1.11
C TRP A 29 -13.58 4.11 -1.91
N LEU A 30 -13.02 2.91 -2.04
CA LEU A 30 -13.68 1.78 -2.69
C LEU A 30 -14.96 1.37 -1.96
N ALA A 31 -14.94 1.29 -0.62
CA ALA A 31 -16.11 0.98 0.18
C ALA A 31 -17.24 2.02 0.00
N SER A 32 -16.88 3.31 -0.11
CA SER A 32 -17.82 4.41 -0.33
C SER A 32 -18.52 4.41 -1.68
N GLN A 33 -18.01 3.66 -2.68
CA GLN A 33 -18.66 3.56 -3.99
C GLN A 33 -19.99 2.77 -3.95
N GLY A 34 -20.38 2.19 -2.81
CA GLY A 34 -21.75 1.81 -2.52
C GLY A 34 -22.44 0.95 -3.60
N GLY A 35 -21.75 -0.07 -4.11
CA GLY A 35 -22.30 -0.98 -5.13
C GLY A 35 -22.47 -0.39 -6.53
N GLN A 36 -21.97 0.82 -6.81
CA GLN A 36 -21.97 1.44 -8.15
C GLN A 36 -20.79 0.96 -9.03
N LEU A 37 -19.79 0.32 -8.43
CA LEU A 37 -18.63 -0.27 -9.10
C LEU A 37 -19.00 -1.20 -10.27
N PRO A 38 -19.95 -2.15 -10.15
CA PRO A 38 -20.37 -3.00 -11.26
C PRO A 38 -20.88 -2.22 -12.48
N GLY A 39 -21.62 -1.13 -12.26
CA GLY A 39 -22.11 -0.28 -13.36
C GLY A 39 -20.98 0.45 -14.11
N GLY A 40 -19.98 0.94 -13.38
CA GLY A 40 -18.78 1.54 -13.97
C GLY A 40 -17.90 0.52 -14.72
N LEU A 41 -17.77 -0.69 -14.18
CA LEU A 41 -17.06 -1.80 -14.83
C LEU A 41 -17.76 -2.23 -16.13
N TYR A 42 -19.09 -2.28 -16.13
CA TYR A 42 -19.87 -2.53 -17.35
C TYR A 42 -19.66 -1.44 -18.42
N ALA A 43 -19.61 -0.17 -18.01
CA ALA A 43 -19.34 0.94 -18.93
C ALA A 43 -17.94 0.85 -19.56
N LEU A 44 -16.93 0.40 -18.80
CA LEU A 44 -15.57 0.16 -19.30
C LEU A 44 -15.52 -1.01 -20.29
N GLY A 45 -16.26 -2.09 -20.03
CA GLY A 45 -16.34 -3.25 -20.94
C GLY A 45 -17.05 -2.94 -22.27
N GLN A 46 -17.93 -1.92 -22.28
CA GLN A 46 -18.63 -1.45 -23.49
C GLN A 46 -17.91 -0.29 -24.19
N TRP A 47 -16.74 0.12 -23.73
CA TRP A 47 -15.99 1.20 -24.36
C TRP A 47 -15.69 0.86 -25.83
N PRO A 48 -16.21 1.63 -26.81
CA PRO A 48 -16.00 1.32 -28.22
C PRO A 48 -14.52 1.49 -28.58
N MET A 49 -13.97 0.52 -29.29
CA MET A 49 -12.57 0.55 -29.69
C MET A 49 -12.33 1.70 -30.67
N PRO A 50 -11.44 2.66 -30.35
CA PRO A 50 -11.23 3.81 -31.21
C PRO A 50 -10.69 3.39 -32.60
N PRO A 51 -11.11 4.06 -33.69
CA PRO A 51 -10.72 3.67 -35.05
C PRO A 51 -9.22 3.70 -35.31
N TRP A 52 -8.49 4.59 -34.61
CA TRP A 52 -7.05 4.68 -34.73
C TRP A 52 -6.35 3.43 -34.21
N VAL A 53 -6.94 2.67 -33.28
CA VAL A 53 -6.33 1.44 -32.75
C VAL A 53 -6.28 0.33 -33.80
N ALA A 54 -7.29 0.29 -34.68
CA ALA A 54 -7.33 -0.66 -35.80
C ALA A 54 -6.22 -0.45 -36.83
N LEU A 55 -5.54 0.71 -36.81
CA LEU A 55 -4.37 0.97 -37.65
C LEU A 55 -3.08 0.33 -37.12
N TRP A 56 -3.06 -0.05 -35.83
CA TRP A 56 -1.86 -0.54 -35.13
C TRP A 56 -1.96 -2.00 -34.70
N ILE A 57 -3.16 -2.57 -34.64
CA ILE A 57 -3.43 -3.90 -34.07
C ILE A 57 -4.28 -4.73 -35.03
N ASP A 58 -3.88 -5.99 -35.24
CA ASP A 58 -4.65 -6.98 -35.99
C ASP A 58 -6.04 -7.18 -35.36
N PRO A 59 -7.13 -7.23 -36.15
CA PRO A 59 -8.48 -7.47 -35.65
C PRO A 59 -8.62 -8.68 -34.73
N ALA A 60 -7.88 -9.76 -34.98
CA ALA A 60 -7.91 -10.96 -34.15
C ALA A 60 -7.26 -10.73 -32.77
N LEU A 61 -6.19 -9.92 -32.71
CA LEU A 61 -5.56 -9.52 -31.46
C LEU A 61 -6.43 -8.53 -30.68
N ALA A 62 -7.10 -7.62 -31.39
CA ALA A 62 -8.05 -6.67 -30.80
C ALA A 62 -9.19 -7.38 -30.07
N GLU A 63 -9.82 -8.37 -30.70
CA GLU A 63 -10.91 -9.12 -30.10
C GLU A 63 -10.42 -9.99 -28.92
N THR A 64 -9.22 -10.57 -29.03
CA THR A 64 -8.62 -11.34 -27.93
C THR A 64 -8.36 -10.45 -26.71
N LEU A 65 -7.80 -9.26 -26.91
CA LEU A 65 -7.58 -8.27 -25.84
C LEU A 65 -8.91 -7.85 -25.21
N ARG A 66 -9.93 -7.57 -26.02
CA ARG A 66 -11.25 -7.21 -25.53
C ARG A 66 -11.87 -8.32 -24.69
N ALA A 67 -11.82 -9.56 -25.17
CA ALA A 67 -12.31 -10.73 -24.44
C ALA A 67 -11.56 -10.92 -23.11
N SER A 68 -10.25 -10.66 -23.09
CA SER A 68 -9.43 -10.72 -21.88
C SER A 68 -9.85 -9.67 -20.85
N VAL A 69 -10.13 -8.44 -21.30
CA VAL A 69 -10.62 -7.35 -20.44
C VAL A 69 -12.00 -7.69 -19.90
N VAL A 70 -12.93 -8.13 -20.73
CA VAL A 70 -14.28 -8.53 -20.29
C VAL A 70 -14.20 -9.67 -19.28
N TRP A 71 -13.39 -10.69 -19.54
CA TRP A 71 -13.17 -11.77 -18.58
C TRP A 71 -12.65 -11.27 -17.24
N ALA A 72 -11.66 -10.36 -17.23
CA ALA A 72 -11.15 -9.78 -15.99
C ALA A 72 -12.21 -8.97 -15.24
N LEU A 73 -13.05 -8.22 -15.96
CA LEU A 73 -14.16 -7.45 -15.37
C LEU A 73 -15.24 -8.37 -14.79
N ASP A 74 -15.60 -9.46 -15.48
CA ASP A 74 -16.56 -10.45 -15.00
C ASP A 74 -16.04 -11.16 -13.74
N LEU A 75 -14.76 -11.54 -13.72
CA LEU A 75 -14.10 -12.11 -12.54
C LEU A 75 -14.12 -11.12 -11.37
N ALA A 76 -13.82 -9.84 -11.62
CA ALA A 76 -13.90 -8.80 -10.61
C ALA A 76 -15.34 -8.62 -10.09
N ALA A 77 -16.34 -8.63 -10.97
CA ALA A 77 -17.75 -8.53 -10.62
C ALA A 77 -18.24 -9.75 -9.82
N ALA A 78 -17.78 -10.96 -10.15
CA ALA A 78 -18.11 -12.20 -9.43
C ALA A 78 -17.52 -12.25 -8.02
N LEU A 79 -16.31 -11.70 -7.83
CA LEU A 79 -15.65 -11.63 -6.53
C LEU A 79 -16.09 -10.42 -5.68
N MET A 80 -16.66 -9.38 -6.31
CA MET A 80 -17.11 -8.16 -5.66
C MET A 80 -18.01 -8.39 -4.42
N PRO A 81 -19.01 -9.29 -4.41
CA PRO A 81 -19.88 -9.52 -3.25
C PRO A 81 -19.13 -10.09 -2.04
N TRP A 82 -18.03 -10.80 -2.29
CA TRP A 82 -17.17 -11.33 -1.25
C TRP A 82 -16.18 -10.28 -0.76
N ILE A 83 -15.73 -9.37 -1.62
CA ILE A 83 -14.72 -8.34 -1.28
C ILE A 83 -15.35 -7.12 -0.60
N LEU A 84 -16.52 -6.66 -1.05
CA LEU A 84 -17.19 -5.46 -0.52
C LEU A 84 -17.40 -5.47 1.01
N PRO A 85 -17.87 -6.57 1.64
CA PRO A 85 -18.01 -6.64 3.09
C PRO A 85 -16.66 -6.60 3.82
N LEU A 86 -15.60 -7.13 3.20
CA LEU A 86 -14.26 -7.11 3.78
C LEU A 86 -13.61 -5.73 3.69
N LEU A 87 -13.90 -4.93 2.67
CA LEU A 87 -13.33 -3.58 2.52
C LEU A 87 -13.60 -2.69 3.75
N ALA A 88 -14.75 -2.84 4.40
CA ALA A 88 -15.07 -2.13 5.65
C ALA A 88 -14.12 -2.48 6.82
N TRP A 89 -13.49 -3.66 6.78
CA TRP A 89 -12.53 -4.11 7.79
C TRP A 89 -11.07 -3.88 7.38
N VAL A 90 -10.80 -3.62 6.10
CA VAL A 90 -9.43 -3.39 5.60
C VAL A 90 -8.80 -2.19 6.29
N ALA A 91 -9.49 -1.04 6.34
CA ALA A 91 -8.95 0.16 6.99
C ALA A 91 -8.66 -0.05 8.49
N PRO A 92 -9.59 -0.58 9.32
CA PRO A 92 -9.31 -0.96 10.70
C PRO A 92 -8.09 -1.89 10.86
N VAL A 93 -8.00 -2.95 10.06
CA VAL A 93 -6.89 -3.90 10.11
C VAL A 93 -5.57 -3.24 9.74
N LEU A 94 -5.56 -2.38 8.71
CA LEU A 94 -4.38 -1.61 8.33
C LEU A 94 -3.92 -0.69 9.45
N TRP A 95 -4.83 -0.04 10.18
CA TRP A 95 -4.47 0.76 11.36
C TRP A 95 -3.87 -0.06 12.49
N VAL A 96 -4.34 -1.28 12.72
CA VAL A 96 -3.73 -2.22 13.69
C VAL A 96 -2.31 -2.59 13.24
N ILE A 97 -2.13 -2.94 11.96
CA ILE A 97 -0.83 -3.26 11.38
C ILE A 97 0.13 -2.07 11.49
N TRP A 98 -0.37 -0.86 11.22
CA TRP A 98 0.40 0.37 11.36
C TRP A 98 0.95 0.54 12.77
N GLY A 99 0.08 0.39 13.78
CA GLY A 99 0.45 0.51 15.19
C GLY A 99 1.52 -0.49 15.59
N LEU A 100 1.38 -1.76 15.18
CA LEU A 100 2.37 -2.80 15.41
C LEU A 100 3.73 -2.47 14.75
N GLY A 101 3.70 -2.01 13.50
CA GLY A 101 4.90 -1.59 12.77
C GLY A 101 5.62 -0.41 13.44
N LEU A 102 4.87 0.58 13.91
CA LEU A 102 5.42 1.73 14.62
C LEU A 102 6.04 1.34 15.96
N VAL A 103 5.36 0.51 16.74
CA VAL A 103 5.90 -0.01 18.00
C VAL A 103 7.20 -0.77 17.75
N ALA A 104 7.25 -1.63 16.74
CA ALA A 104 8.46 -2.36 16.37
C ALA A 104 9.61 -1.41 15.99
N LEU A 105 9.36 -0.39 15.16
CA LEU A 105 10.35 0.62 14.78
C LEU A 105 10.89 1.39 16.00
N LEU A 106 10.01 1.80 16.91
CA LEU A 106 10.39 2.52 18.13
C LEU A 106 11.21 1.65 19.07
N VAL A 107 10.84 0.38 19.24
CA VAL A 107 11.60 -0.60 20.04
C VAL A 107 13.00 -0.76 19.47
N LEU A 108 13.13 -0.96 18.16
CA LEU A 108 14.43 -1.10 17.49
C LEU A 108 15.29 0.16 17.63
N ALA A 109 14.73 1.34 17.42
CA ALA A 109 15.45 2.60 17.59
C ALA A 109 15.89 2.81 19.05
N GLY A 110 15.02 2.52 20.02
CA GLY A 110 15.32 2.58 21.44
C GLY A 110 16.47 1.66 21.82
N LEU A 111 16.43 0.40 21.39
CA LEU A 111 17.51 -0.58 21.59
C LEU A 111 18.83 -0.10 20.97
N GLY A 112 18.81 0.40 19.73
CA GLY A 112 20.00 0.92 19.05
C GLY A 112 20.64 2.10 19.80
N VAL A 113 19.82 3.06 20.24
CA VAL A 113 20.28 4.22 21.01
C VAL A 113 20.78 3.82 22.41
N PHE A 114 20.13 2.85 23.06
CA PHE A 114 20.50 2.33 24.37
C PHE A 114 21.86 1.60 24.33
N LEU A 115 22.05 0.69 23.38
CA LEU A 115 23.30 -0.08 23.21
C LEU A 115 24.49 0.83 22.90
N LEU A 116 24.31 1.81 22.00
CA LEU A 116 25.32 2.84 21.73
C LEU A 116 25.65 3.69 22.96
N GLY A 117 24.65 3.94 23.81
CA GLY A 117 24.82 4.63 25.09
C GLY A 117 25.69 3.83 26.08
N ARG A 118 25.53 2.50 26.13
CA ARG A 118 26.36 1.62 26.98
C ARG A 118 27.80 1.51 26.48
N LEU A 119 28.01 1.40 25.17
CA LEU A 119 29.35 1.27 24.57
C LEU A 119 30.21 2.52 24.79
N ARG A 120 29.64 3.72 24.63
CA ARG A 120 30.36 4.99 24.86
C ARG A 120 30.80 5.22 26.31
N ARG A 121 30.09 4.66 27.30
CA ARG A 121 30.45 4.81 28.73
C ARG A 121 31.65 3.95 29.14
N ARG A 122 32.06 2.99 28.31
CA ARG A 122 33.19 2.09 28.60
C ARG A 122 34.55 2.61 28.11
N SER A 123 34.62 3.75 27.43
CA SER A 123 35.90 4.34 27.02
C SER A 123 36.62 4.94 28.23
N PRO A 124 37.76 4.38 28.67
CA PRO A 124 38.53 4.94 29.77
C PRO A 124 39.02 6.34 29.36
N ARG A 125 38.83 7.34 30.22
CA ARG A 125 39.47 8.65 30.02
C ARG A 125 40.99 8.45 30.10
N PRO A 126 41.79 8.92 29.13
CA PRO A 126 43.24 8.92 29.28
C PRO A 126 43.58 9.83 30.47
N ARG A 127 44.19 9.22 31.50
CA ARG A 127 44.75 9.94 32.64
C ARG A 127 46.08 10.54 32.18
N TYR A 128 46.04 11.75 31.63
CA TYR A 128 47.26 12.54 31.49
C TYR A 128 47.62 13.07 32.88
N GLY A 129 48.68 12.48 33.44
CA GLY A 129 49.40 13.02 34.59
C GLY A 129 50.52 13.93 34.13
#